data_AF-A0A6B3GNT0-F1
#
_entry.id   AF-A0A6B3GNT0-F1
#
_cell.length_a   1.000
_cell.length_b   1.000
_cell.length_c   1.000
_cell.angle_alpha   90.00
_cell.angle_beta   90.00
_cell.angle_gamma   90.00
#
_symmetry.space_group_name_H-M   'P 1'
#
loop_
_entity.id
_entity.type
_entity.pdbx_description
1 polymer ?
#
loop_
_entity_poly.entity_id
_entity_poly.type
_entity_poly.pdbx_seq_one_letter_code
_entity_poly.pdbx_strand_id
1 'polypeptide(L)'
;EPRTPSGWIRLTGVERHNVRGVDAAFPLGVFTAVTGVSGSGKSTLVGQVLAGVLADRQAGEEATGAGERFCASVTGLEAVDRLVQVDQKPIGRT
;
A
#
# COMPACT_ATOMS: atom_id res chain seq x y z
N GLU A 1 23.58 0.74 9.16
CA GLU A 1 22.74 -0.29 9.80
C GLU A 1 21.26 -0.07 9.47
N PRO A 2 20.41 -1.10 9.48
CA PRO A 2 18.96 -0.94 9.35
C PRO A 2 18.40 -0.09 10.51
N ARG A 3 17.49 0.84 10.20
CA ARG A 3 16.82 1.67 11.21
C ARG A 3 15.77 0.84 11.97
N THR A 4 15.50 1.22 13.21
CA THR A 4 14.38 0.64 13.98
C THR A 4 13.05 1.23 13.51
N PRO A 5 12.01 0.41 13.26
CA PRO A 5 10.68 0.92 12.90
C PRO A 5 10.06 1.81 13.97
N SER A 6 9.43 2.91 13.56
CA SER A 6 8.67 3.80 14.46
C SER A 6 7.19 3.41 14.59
N GLY A 7 6.71 2.49 13.75
CA GLY A 7 5.32 2.06 13.68
C GLY A 7 5.10 1.08 12.53
N TRP A 8 3.85 0.69 12.30
CA TRP A 8 3.49 -0.31 11.30
C TRP A 8 2.12 -0.01 10.67
N ILE A 9 2.03 -0.13 9.34
CA ILE A 9 0.75 -0.29 8.65
C ILE A 9 0.50 -1.79 8.51
N ARG A 10 -0.73 -2.24 8.80
CA ARG A 10 -1.12 -3.64 8.59
C ARG A 10 -2.33 -3.72 7.66
N LEU A 11 -2.22 -4.62 6.68
CA LEU A 11 -3.29 -5.03 5.77
C LEU A 11 -3.59 -6.50 6.06
N THR A 12 -4.84 -6.85 6.29
CA THR A 12 -5.23 -8.25 6.48
C THR A 12 -6.21 -8.70 5.41
N GLY A 13 -6.14 -9.97 5.02
CA GLY A 13 -7.03 -10.58 4.05
C GLY A 13 -7.00 -9.89 2.69
N VAL A 14 -5.80 -9.51 2.21
CA VAL A 14 -5.68 -8.80 0.94
C VAL A 14 -6.07 -9.71 -0.22
N GLU A 15 -7.07 -9.30 -0.99
CA GLU A 15 -7.57 -9.99 -2.17
C GLU A 15 -7.65 -9.07 -3.38
N ARG A 16 -6.74 -9.27 -4.34
CA ARG A 16 -6.79 -8.56 -5.62
C ARG A 16 -5.92 -9.24 -6.67
N HIS A 17 -6.49 -9.44 -7.86
CA HIS A 17 -5.82 -10.11 -8.99
C HIS A 17 -5.25 -11.47 -8.57
N ASN A 18 -3.93 -11.57 -8.46
CA ASN A 18 -3.17 -12.76 -8.08
C ASN A 18 -2.82 -12.81 -6.58
N VAL A 19 -3.11 -11.75 -5.82
CA VAL A 19 -2.99 -11.73 -4.35
C VAL A 19 -4.27 -12.34 -3.76
N ARG A 20 -4.12 -13.39 -2.95
CA ARG A 20 -5.21 -14.21 -2.42
C ARG A 20 -5.09 -14.37 -0.90
N GLY A 21 -5.89 -13.64 -0.13
CA GLY A 21 -5.95 -13.75 1.34
C GLY A 21 -4.63 -13.46 2.05
N VAL A 22 -3.84 -12.50 1.55
CA VAL A 22 -2.51 -12.21 2.10
C VAL A 22 -2.60 -11.20 3.25
N ASP A 23 -1.96 -11.52 4.37
CA ASP A 23 -1.70 -10.55 5.43
C ASP A 23 -0.31 -9.93 5.24
N ALA A 24 -0.21 -8.61 5.33
CA ALA A 24 1.03 -7.88 5.13
C ALA A 24 1.18 -6.74 6.14
N ALA A 25 2.40 -6.56 6.66
CA ALA A 25 2.75 -5.46 7.55
C ALA A 25 3.95 -4.67 7.01
N PHE A 26 3.82 -3.35 6.95
CA PHE A 26 4.85 -2.44 6.44
C PHE A 26 5.40 -1.58 7.57
N PRO A 27 6.70 -1.67 7.89
CA PRO A 27 7.28 -0.85 8.95
C PRO A 27 7.43 0.60 8.50
N LEU A 28 7.19 1.52 9.43
CA LEU A 28 7.29 2.97 9.23
C LEU A 28 8.64 3.50 9.73
N GLY A 29 9.06 4.65 9.19
CA GLY A 29 10.35 5.28 9.53
C GLY A 29 11.57 4.57 8.96
N VAL A 30 11.36 3.53 8.14
CA VAL A 30 12.42 2.70 7.56
C VAL A 30 12.20 2.49 6.07
N PHE A 31 13.27 2.10 5.38
CA PHE A 31 13.17 1.71 3.97
C PHE A 31 12.72 0.26 3.87
N THR A 32 11.67 0.01 3.09
CA THR A 32 11.13 -1.34 2.85
C THR A 32 11.23 -1.67 1.38
N ALA A 33 11.91 -2.78 1.06
CA ALA A 33 11.95 -3.34 -0.28
C ALA A 33 10.99 -4.53 -0.39
N VAL A 34 10.07 -4.49 -1.35
CA VAL A 34 9.18 -5.62 -1.66
C VAL A 34 9.71 -6.34 -2.89
N THR A 35 10.10 -7.61 -2.72
CA THR A 35 10.79 -8.41 -3.74
C THR A 35 10.04 -9.69 -4.07
N GLY A 36 10.47 -10.40 -5.11
CA GLY A 36 9.84 -11.62 -5.60
C GLY A 36 9.71 -11.66 -7.13
N VAL A 37 9.40 -12.84 -7.67
CA VAL A 37 9.34 -13.10 -9.13
C VAL A 37 8.30 -12.25 -9.86
N SER A 38 8.45 -12.09 -11.17
CA SER A 38 7.43 -11.41 -11.99
C SER A 38 6.06 -12.10 -11.83
N GLY A 39 4.99 -11.32 -11.74
CA GLY A 39 3.65 -11.87 -11.53
C GLY A 39 3.36 -12.41 -10.13
N SER A 40 4.21 -12.16 -9.11
CA SER A 40 3.93 -12.57 -7.73
C SER A 40 2.96 -11.65 -6.96
N GLY A 41 2.58 -10.50 -7.54
CA GLY A 41 1.58 -9.59 -6.95
C GLY A 41 2.16 -8.39 -6.19
N LYS A 42 3.49 -8.18 -6.22
CA LYS A 42 4.16 -7.03 -5.57
C LYS A 42 3.55 -5.67 -5.95
N SER A 43 3.41 -5.42 -7.25
CA SER A 43 2.86 -4.15 -7.76
C SER A 43 1.38 -3.99 -7.38
N THR A 44 0.63 -5.09 -7.31
CA THR A 44 -0.75 -5.10 -6.82
C THR A 44 -0.80 -4.74 -5.34
N LEU A 45 -0.01 -5.43 -4.51
CA LEU A 45 0.03 -5.22 -3.06
C LEU A 45 0.48 -3.79 -2.70
N VAL A 46 1.57 -3.29 -3.30
CA VAL A 46 2.14 -1.98 -2.94
C VAL A 46 1.46 -0.85 -3.70
N GLY A 47 1.50 -0.90 -5.03
CA GLY A 47 1.10 0.23 -5.88
C GLY A 47 -0.40 0.36 -6.08
N GLN A 48 -1.20 -0.64 -5.73
CA GLN A 48 -2.65 -0.58 -5.89
C GLN A 48 -3.42 -0.75 -4.58
N VAL A 49 -3.03 -1.71 -3.72
CA VAL A 49 -3.71 -1.93 -2.43
C VAL A 49 -3.18 -0.95 -1.37
N LEU A 50 -1.89 -1.01 -1.00
CA LEU A 50 -1.31 -0.13 0.02
C LEU A 50 -1.43 1.35 -0.35
N ALA A 51 -1.07 1.71 -1.59
CA ALA A 51 -1.24 3.08 -2.09
C ALA A 51 -2.72 3.49 -2.14
N GLY A 52 -3.62 2.56 -2.49
CA GLY A 52 -5.06 2.80 -2.54
C GLY A 52 -5.64 3.13 -1.15
N VAL A 53 -5.33 2.33 -0.13
CA VAL A 53 -5.85 2.57 1.24
C VAL A 53 -5.33 3.89 1.81
N LEU A 54 -4.09 4.25 1.51
CA LEU A 54 -3.52 5.54 1.92
C LEU A 54 -4.18 6.71 1.17
N ALA A 55 -4.44 6.55 -0.14
CA ALA A 55 -5.12 7.57 -0.93
C ALA A 55 -6.58 7.76 -0.49
N ASP A 56 -7.31 6.68 -0.21
CA ASP A 56 -8.67 6.74 0.34
C ASP A 56 -8.67 7.50 1.68
N ARG A 57 -7.73 7.19 2.58
CA ARG A 57 -7.60 7.91 3.85
C ARG A 57 -7.34 9.40 3.68
N GLN A 58 -6.54 9.78 2.68
CA GLN A 58 -6.28 11.20 2.38
C GLN A 58 -7.49 11.92 1.77
N ALA A 59 -8.29 11.22 0.97
CA ALA A 59 -9.50 11.76 0.35
C ALA A 59 -10.64 11.94 1.36
N GLY A 60 -10.64 11.21 2.48
CA GLY A 60 -11.65 11.36 3.53
C GLY A 60 -13.04 11.01 3.03
N GLU A 61 -13.99 11.93 3.12
CA GLU A 61 -15.39 11.71 2.70
C GLU A 61 -15.55 11.53 1.18
N GLU A 62 -14.60 12.01 0.38
CA GLU A 62 -14.59 11.85 -1.08
C GLU A 62 -13.93 10.53 -1.53
N ALA A 63 -13.50 9.70 -0.57
CA ALA A 63 -12.84 8.45 -0.87
C ALA A 63 -13.74 7.49 -1.64
N THR A 64 -13.17 6.86 -2.66
CA THR A 64 -13.88 5.84 -3.45
C THR A 64 -13.86 4.46 -2.77
N GLY A 65 -13.09 4.30 -1.69
CA GLY A 65 -12.84 3.01 -1.02
C GLY A 65 -12.11 2.01 -1.93
N ALA A 66 -11.38 2.51 -2.93
CA ALA A 66 -10.80 1.69 -3.97
C ALA A 66 -9.69 0.77 -3.42
N GLY A 67 -8.96 1.16 -2.37
CA GLY A 67 -7.97 0.33 -1.70
C GLY A 67 -8.58 -0.52 -0.60
N GLU A 68 -9.43 0.06 0.24
CA GLU A 68 -9.98 -0.60 1.44
C GLU A 68 -10.84 -1.81 1.09
N ARG A 69 -11.58 -1.76 -0.01
CA ARG A 69 -12.40 -2.89 -0.51
C ARG A 69 -11.63 -4.18 -0.78
N PHE A 70 -10.30 -4.11 -0.91
CA PHE A 70 -9.46 -5.28 -1.17
C PHE A 70 -8.88 -5.89 0.11
N CYS A 71 -9.17 -5.31 1.28
CA CYS A 71 -8.68 -5.79 2.57
C CYS A 71 -9.86 -6.18 3.47
N ALA A 72 -9.66 -7.17 4.33
CA ALA A 72 -10.59 -7.46 5.42
C ALA A 72 -10.50 -6.41 6.54
N SER A 73 -9.28 -5.93 6.83
CA SER A 73 -9.05 -4.81 7.76
C SER A 73 -7.75 -4.08 7.44
N VAL A 74 -7.68 -2.82 7.86
CA VAL A 74 -6.51 -1.95 7.70
C VAL A 74 -6.28 -1.17 8.99
N THR A 75 -5.03 -1.08 9.44
CA THR A 75 -4.64 -0.35 10.65
C THR A 75 -3.32 0.40 10.47
N GLY A 76 -3.08 1.44 11.28
CA GLY A 76 -1.83 2.20 11.28
C GLY A 76 -1.72 3.29 10.21
N LEU A 77 -2.83 3.62 9.53
CA LEU A 77 -2.85 4.65 8.47
C LEU A 77 -2.69 6.07 9.04
N GLU A 78 -3.08 6.28 10.29
CA GLU A 78 -2.98 7.55 11.00
C GLU A 78 -1.54 8.05 11.17
N ALA A 79 -0.55 7.17 11.01
CA ALA A 79 0.86 7.50 11.07
C ALA A 79 1.42 8.05 9.73
N VAL A 80 0.60 8.19 8.70
CA VAL A 80 1.00 8.71 7.38
C VAL A 80 0.16 9.92 7.00
N ASP A 81 0.78 11.09 6.99
CA ASP A 81 0.12 12.35 6.60
C ASP A 81 -0.03 12.48 5.08
N ARG A 82 0.96 11.97 4.33
CA ARG A 82 1.03 12.15 2.88
C ARG A 82 1.55 10.94 2.11
N LEU A 83 0.82 10.55 1.08
CA LEU A 83 1.30 9.65 0.03
C LEU A 83 1.95 10.44 -1.12
N VAL A 84 3.14 10.01 -1.52
CA VAL A 84 3.77 10.39 -2.79
C VAL A 84 4.04 9.10 -3.56
N GLN A 85 3.35 8.91 -4.68
CA GLN A 85 3.54 7.75 -5.53
C GLN A 85 4.45 8.10 -6.71
N VAL A 86 5.56 7.39 -6.83
CA VAL A 86 6.46 7.45 -7.98
C VAL A 86 6.33 6.13 -8.72
N ASP A 87 5.89 6.18 -9.97
CA ASP A 87 5.73 5.02 -10.82
C ASP A 87 6.43 5.23 -12.18
N GLN A 88 6.32 4.24 -13.08
CA GLN A 88 6.93 4.29 -14.42
C GLN A 88 6.02 4.97 -15.45
N LYS A 89 4.96 5.68 -15.06
CA LYS A 89 4.14 6.39 -16.04
C LYS A 89 4.96 7.51 -16.69
N PRO A 90 4.77 7.75 -18.00
CA PRO A 90 5.48 8.81 -18.69
C PRO A 90 5.23 10.16 -18.01
N ILE A 91 6.27 10.99 -17.98
CA ILE A 91 6.18 12.37 -17.48
C ILE A 91 5.54 13.20 -18.61
N GLY A 92 4.21 13.27 -18.62
CA GLY A 92 3.42 14.04 -19.60
C GLY A 92 2.64 13.19 -20.61
N ARG A 93 1.83 13.86 -21.42
CA ARG A 93 1.23 13.31 -22.64
C ARG A 93 2.18 13.61 -23.79
N THR A 94 2.65 12.60 -24.51
CA THR A 94 2.98 12.81 -25.94
C THR A 94 1.70 13.10 -26.70
#